data_AF-A0A2M7H4F0-F1
#
_entry.id   AF-A0A2M7H4F0-F1
#
_cell.length_a   1.000
_cell.length_b   1.000
_cell.length_c   1.000
_cell.angle_alpha   90.00
_cell.angle_beta   90.00
_cell.angle_gamma   90.00
#
_symmetry.space_group_name_H-M   'P 1'
#
loop_
_entity.id
_entity.type
_entity.pdbx_description
1 polymer ?
#
loop_
_entity_poly.entity_id
_entity_poly.type
_entity_poly.pdbx_seq_one_letter_code
_entity_poly.pdbx_strand_id
1 'polypeptide(L)'
;MSQGTQRANIYPGLTVDIVLKKDQPSGKLTRGVVKDLLTSKAIHPRGIKVRLESGQVGRVQKIVGLTEETSAGWDDDPEEDEEDDFNNFI
;
A
#
# COMPACT_ATOMS: atom_id res chain seq x y z
N MET A 1 9.16 -0.55 6.09
CA MET A 1 8.73 -1.19 7.36
C MET A 1 7.52 -2.09 7.09
N SER A 2 7.46 -3.27 7.69
CA SER A 2 6.44 -4.30 7.39
C SER A 2 5.09 -3.96 8.02
N GLN A 3 4.23 -3.24 7.29
CA GLN A 3 2.98 -2.70 7.83
C GLN A 3 1.98 -3.79 8.30
N GLY A 4 2.06 -5.02 7.78
CA GLY A 4 1.15 -6.14 8.11
C GLY A 4 1.43 -6.90 9.43
N THR A 5 2.47 -6.55 10.18
CA THR A 5 2.82 -7.22 11.46
C THR A 5 2.24 -6.52 12.69
N GLN A 6 1.85 -5.25 12.55
CA GLN A 6 1.37 -4.40 13.64
C GLN A 6 -0.15 -4.29 13.62
N ARG A 7 -0.78 -4.56 14.76
CA ARG A 7 -2.25 -4.52 14.88
C ARG A 7 -2.81 -3.12 14.69
N ALA A 8 -2.06 -2.10 15.13
CA ALA A 8 -2.44 -0.70 14.97
C ALA A 8 -2.70 -0.30 13.51
N ASN A 9 -2.03 -0.94 12.55
CA ASN A 9 -2.17 -0.64 11.12
C ASN A 9 -3.33 -1.37 10.45
N ILE A 10 -4.03 -2.27 11.16
CA ILE A 10 -5.07 -3.13 10.59
C ILE A 10 -6.36 -2.93 11.38
N TYR A 11 -7.37 -2.42 10.70
CA TYR A 11 -8.70 -2.20 11.26
C TYR A 11 -9.77 -2.88 10.38
N PRO A 12 -10.92 -3.25 10.97
CA PRO A 12 -12.08 -3.69 10.20
C PRO A 12 -12.47 -2.64 9.15
N GLY A 13 -12.80 -3.07 7.93
CA GLY A 13 -13.06 -2.19 6.78
C GLY A 13 -11.83 -1.88 5.93
N LEU A 14 -10.62 -2.30 6.34
CA LEU A 14 -9.40 -2.10 5.55
C LEU A 14 -9.25 -3.14 4.44
N THR A 15 -8.84 -2.68 3.26
CA THR A 15 -8.47 -3.56 2.13
C THR A 15 -7.07 -4.12 2.32
N VAL A 16 -6.98 -5.44 2.46
CA VAL A 16 -5.73 -6.16 2.70
C VAL A 16 -5.59 -7.34 1.75
N ASP A 17 -4.35 -7.72 1.48
CA ASP A 17 -4.02 -8.96 0.80
C ASP A 17 -3.60 -10.00 1.85
N ILE A 18 -4.36 -11.09 1.93
CA ILE A 18 -4.12 -12.20 2.86
C ILE A 18 -3.66 -13.45 2.14
N VAL A 19 -2.87 -14.27 2.82
CA VAL A 19 -2.60 -15.65 2.41
C VAL A 19 -3.52 -16.60 3.19
N LEU A 20 -4.27 -17.41 2.46
CA LEU A 20 -5.14 -18.44 3.02
C LEU A 20 -4.31 -19.68 3.35
N LYS A 21 -4.77 -20.52 4.29
CA LYS A 21 -4.05 -21.77 4.63
C LYS A 21 -3.88 -22.68 3.40
N LYS A 22 -4.90 -22.75 2.54
CA LYS A 22 -4.87 -23.51 1.28
C LYS A 22 -3.85 -22.96 0.26
N ASP A 23 -3.54 -21.67 0.35
CA ASP A 23 -2.67 -20.96 -0.59
C ASP A 23 -1.27 -20.70 -0.01
N GLN A 24 -0.96 -21.22 1.19
CA GLN A 24 0.40 -21.19 1.74
C GLN A 24 1.47 -21.86 0.85
N PRO A 25 1.22 -23.02 0.18
CA PRO A 25 2.22 -23.61 -0.70
C PRO A 25 2.37 -22.86 -2.03
N SER A 26 1.30 -22.24 -2.54
CA SER A 26 1.32 -21.49 -3.81
C SER A 26 1.75 -20.03 -3.63
N GLY A 27 1.70 -19.51 -2.40
CA GLY A 27 1.95 -18.09 -2.11
C GLY A 27 0.87 -17.15 -2.65
N LYS A 28 -0.28 -17.67 -3.10
CA LYS A 28 -1.33 -16.84 -3.70
C LYS A 28 -1.94 -15.90 -2.65
N LEU A 29 -1.92 -14.61 -2.96
CA LEU A 29 -2.55 -13.58 -2.16
C LEU A 29 -4.00 -13.40 -2.60
N THR A 30 -4.90 -13.34 -1.62
CA THR A 30 -6.32 -13.04 -1.83
C THR A 30 -6.60 -11.66 -1.26
N ARG A 31 -7.06 -10.76 -2.12
CA ARG A 31 -7.51 -9.44 -1.71
C ARG A 31 -8.89 -9.51 -1.07
N GLY A 32 -9.09 -8.79 0.02
CA GLY A 32 -10.41 -8.59 0.59
C GLY A 32 -10.44 -7.56 1.71
N VAL A 33 -11.65 -7.32 2.21
CA VAL A 33 -11.90 -6.38 3.31
C VAL A 33 -11.88 -7.12 4.64
N VAL A 34 -11.16 -6.59 5.62
CA VAL A 34 -11.11 -7.15 6.98
C VAL A 34 -12.46 -6.97 7.66
N LYS A 35 -13.03 -8.08 8.15
CA LYS A 35 -14.22 -8.09 9.02
C LYS A 35 -13.83 -8.10 10.49
N ASP A 36 -13.08 -9.12 10.90
CA ASP A 36 -12.67 -9.30 12.30
C ASP A 36 -11.17 -9.53 12.41
N LEU A 37 -10.57 -9.02 13.48
CA LEU A 37 -9.20 -9.37 13.88
C LEU A 37 -9.25 -10.54 14.86
N LEU A 38 -8.64 -11.67 14.49
CA LEU A 38 -8.65 -12.91 15.29
C LEU A 38 -7.40 -13.06 16.15
N THR A 39 -6.68 -11.98 16.41
CA THR A 39 -5.44 -12.03 17.15
C THR A 39 -5.36 -10.98 18.25
N SER A 40 -4.83 -11.39 19.41
CA SER A 40 -4.80 -10.61 20.64
C SER A 40 -3.53 -9.77 20.80
N LYS A 41 -2.38 -10.24 20.32
CA LYS A 41 -1.09 -9.55 20.52
C LYS A 41 -0.97 -8.31 19.62
N ALA A 42 -0.22 -7.31 20.06
CA ALA A 42 0.00 -6.09 19.25
C ALA A 42 0.90 -6.35 18.03
N ILE A 43 1.91 -7.22 18.18
CA ILE A 43 2.95 -7.47 17.17
C ILE A 43 3.01 -8.96 16.85
N HIS A 44 2.97 -9.29 15.55
CA HIS A 44 3.02 -10.66 15.04
C HIS A 44 4.11 -10.84 13.98
N PRO A 45 5.14 -11.66 14.24
CA PRO A 45 6.27 -11.84 13.31
C PRO A 45 5.86 -12.37 11.93
N ARG A 46 4.81 -13.20 11.88
CA ARG A 46 4.30 -13.84 10.65
C ARG A 46 3.02 -13.20 10.11
N GLY A 47 2.74 -11.97 10.51
CA GLY A 47 1.52 -11.25 10.14
C GLY A 47 0.30 -11.60 11.01
N ILE A 48 -0.71 -10.76 10.87
CA ILE A 48 -1.91 -10.74 11.69
C ILE A 48 -2.96 -11.69 11.12
N LYS A 49 -3.57 -12.49 12.01
CA LYS A 49 -4.68 -13.36 11.62
C LYS A 49 -5.97 -12.54 11.58
N VAL A 50 -6.59 -12.49 10.42
CA VAL A 50 -7.84 -11.76 10.18
C VAL A 50 -8.89 -12.65 9.52
N ARG A 51 -10.14 -12.28 9.68
CA ARG A 51 -11.28 -12.79 8.92
C ARG A 51 -11.71 -11.72 7.93
N LEU A 52 -11.91 -12.12 6.68
CA LEU A 52 -12.47 -11.25 5.65
C LEU A 52 -14.00 -11.23 5.71
N GLU A 53 -14.61 -10.23 5.07
CA GLU A 53 -16.07 -10.17 4.89
C GLU A 53 -16.62 -11.38 4.12
N SER A 54 -15.82 -11.96 3.22
CA SER A 54 -16.14 -13.21 2.52
C SER A 54 -16.20 -14.46 3.43
N GLY A 55 -15.88 -14.32 4.73
CA GLY A 55 -15.80 -15.42 5.69
C GLY A 55 -14.47 -16.18 5.67
N GLN A 56 -13.58 -15.84 4.75
CA GLN A 56 -12.26 -16.45 4.64
C GLN A 56 -11.33 -15.99 5.76
N VAL A 57 -10.43 -16.89 6.21
CA VAL A 57 -9.50 -16.62 7.31
C VAL A 57 -8.07 -16.87 6.86
N GLY A 58 -7.20 -15.87 7.05
CA GLY A 58 -5.81 -15.94 6.62
C GLY A 58 -4.86 -15.02 7.40
N ARG A 59 -3.62 -14.95 6.95
CA ARG A 59 -2.58 -14.06 7.49
C ARG A 59 -2.41 -12.88 6.54
N VAL A 60 -2.43 -11.67 7.08
CA VAL A 60 -2.19 -10.45 6.30
C VAL A 60 -0.73 -10.39 5.87
N GLN A 61 -0.50 -10.17 4.57
CA GLN A 61 0.82 -9.99 3.97
C GLN A 61 1.03 -8.54 3.52
N LYS A 62 0.02 -7.93 2.89
CA LYS A 62 0.10 -6.56 2.36
C LYS A 62 -1.17 -5.77 2.69
N ILE A 63 -1.01 -4.46 2.89
CA ILE A 63 -2.11 -3.49 3.04
C ILE A 63 -2.15 -2.67 1.76
N VAL A 64 -3.31 -2.57 1.12
CA VAL A 64 -3.44 -1.94 -0.22
C VAL A 64 -3.64 -0.43 -0.12
N GLY A 65 -4.26 0.07 0.96
CA GLY A 65 -4.59 1.50 1.13
C GLY A 65 -3.44 2.43 1.50
N LEU A 66 -2.18 2.07 1.21
CA LEU A 66 -0.99 2.84 1.60
C LEU A 66 -0.11 3.22 0.41
N THR A 67 -0.67 3.18 -0.80
CA THR A 67 -0.03 3.72 -2.00
C THR A 67 -0.53 5.14 -2.18
N GLU A 68 0.14 6.08 -1.53
CA GLU A 68 0.13 7.45 -2.03
C GLU A 68 0.80 7.44 -3.39
N GLU A 69 0.09 8.01 -4.35
CA GLU A 69 0.59 8.31 -5.68
C GLU A 69 1.75 9.28 -5.49
N THR A 70 2.99 8.78 -5.47
CA THR A 70 4.14 9.65 -5.65
C THR A 70 4.04 10.17 -7.08
N SER A 71 3.44 11.36 -7.15
CA SER A 71 3.37 12.24 -8.30
C SER A 71 4.66 12.15 -9.11
N ALA A 72 4.47 11.84 -10.38
CA ALA A 72 5.45 11.95 -11.42
C ALA A 72 6.15 13.33 -11.39
N GLY A 73 7.39 13.34 -11.89
CA GLY A 73 7.99 14.51 -12.52
C GLY A 73 8.27 15.70 -11.61
N TRP A 74 9.53 15.85 -11.19
CA TRP A 74 10.14 17.16 -11.41
C TRP A 74 10.28 17.28 -12.93
N ASP A 75 9.24 17.82 -13.57
CA ASP A 75 9.35 18.35 -14.92
C ASP A 75 10.29 19.56 -14.81
N ASP A 76 11.44 19.38 -15.45
CA ASP A 76 12.39 20.40 -15.88
C ASP A 76 11.59 21.62 -16.36
N ASP A 77 11.69 22.74 -15.64
CA ASP A 77 11.14 24.03 -16.03
C ASP A 77 12.12 24.56 -17.10
N PRO A 78 11.80 24.51 -18.41
CA PRO A 78 12.62 25.22 -19.36
C PRO A 78 12.39 26.70 -19.09
N GLU A 79 13.37 27.31 -18.42
CA GLU A 79 13.54 28.76 -18.41
C GLU A 79 13.75 29.14 -19.89
N GLU A 80 12.63 29.44 -20.58
CA GLU A 80 12.65 30.18 -21.83
C GLU A 80 13.17 31.58 -21.47
N ASP A 81 14.49 31.72 -21.44
CA ASP A 81 15.11 33.02 -21.63
C ASP A 81 14.73 33.46 -23.05
N GLU A 82 13.66 34.25 -23.11
CA GLU A 82 13.23 35.00 -24.29
C GLU A 82 14.46 35.61 -24.96
N GLU A 83 14.70 35.19 -26.20
CA GLU A 83 15.54 35.92 -27.13
C GLU A 83 14.90 37.28 -27.38
N ASP A 84 15.25 38.29 -26.59
CA ASP A 84 15.03 39.68 -26.96
C ASP A 84 16.11 40.10 -27.96
N ASP A 85 15.72 39.88 -29.20
CA ASP A 85 16.22 40.48 -30.42
C ASP A 85 16.55 41.98 -30.27
N PHE A 86 17.65 42.35 -30.91
CA PHE A 86 17.71 43.52 -31.78
C PHE A 86 17.38 44.88 -31.14
N ASN A 87 18.38 45.54 -30.56
CA ASN A 87 18.66 46.98 -30.78
C ASN A 87 19.83 47.45 -29.93
N ASN A 88 20.97 47.78 -30.55
CA ASN A 88 21.20 49.18 -30.91
C ASN A 88 22.49 49.30 -31.75
N PHE A 89 22.26 49.54 -33.03
CA PHE A 89 23.19 50.17 -33.95
C PHE A 89 23.75 51.47 -33.34
N ILE A 90 25.08 51.57 -33.18
CA ILE A 90 25.99 52.72 -33.43
C ILE A 90 27.42 52.31 -33.07
#